data_AF-A0A7C6WP06-F1
#
_entry.id   AF-A0A7C6WP06-F1
#
_cell.length_a   1.000
_cell.length_b   1.000
_cell.length_c   1.000
_cell.angle_alpha   90.00
_cell.angle_beta   90.00
_cell.angle_gamma   90.00
#
_symmetry.space_group_name_H-M   'P 1'
#
loop_
_entity.id
_entity.type
_entity.pdbx_description
1 polymer ?
#
loop_
_entity_poly.entity_id
_entity_poly.type
_entity_poly.pdbx_seq_one_letter_code
_entity_poly.pdbx_strand_id
1 'polypeptide(L)'
;MMSKIKMNTPLVEIDGDEMTRVIWKMIKDILLEPYVDLKTEYYDLALKERDRTDDQITIDSANAIKKYGVGVKCATITPNAQRVEEYNLKEMWKSPNGTIRS
;
A
#
# COMPACT_ATOMS: atom_id res chain seq x y z
N MET A 1 -13.09 -2.26 30.12
CA MET A 1 -12.85 -1.91 28.70
C MET A 1 -13.08 -3.16 27.87
N MET A 2 -13.72 -3.07 26.70
CA MET A 2 -13.80 -4.20 25.78
C MET A 2 -12.39 -4.53 25.25
N SER A 3 -12.02 -5.80 25.23
CA SER A 3 -10.78 -6.25 24.59
C SER A 3 -10.89 -6.11 23.08
N LYS A 4 -9.88 -5.53 22.43
CA LYS A 4 -9.81 -5.47 20.96
C LYS A 4 -9.83 -6.86 20.34
N ILE A 5 -10.41 -6.98 19.15
CA ILE A 5 -10.43 -8.21 18.34
C ILE A 5 -9.00 -8.59 17.96
N LYS A 6 -8.63 -9.85 18.16
CA LYS A 6 -7.25 -10.34 17.94
C LYS A 6 -7.08 -10.89 16.53
N MET A 7 -5.96 -10.52 15.89
CA MET A 7 -5.50 -11.09 14.63
C MET A 7 -4.42 -12.16 14.89
N ASN A 8 -4.57 -13.32 14.27
CA ASN A 8 -3.60 -14.43 14.35
C ASN A 8 -2.48 -14.29 13.31
N THR A 9 -2.83 -13.86 12.09
CA THR A 9 -1.93 -13.63 10.96
C THR A 9 -1.99 -12.16 10.57
N PRO A 10 -0.86 -11.49 10.26
CA PRO A 10 -0.89 -10.12 9.79
C PRO A 10 -1.52 -10.03 8.40
N LEU A 11 -2.14 -8.89 8.11
CA LEU A 11 -2.61 -8.52 6.78
C LEU A 11 -1.49 -7.77 6.05
N VAL A 12 -1.24 -8.06 4.77
CA VAL A 12 -0.31 -7.23 4.00
C VAL A 12 -1.01 -5.92 3.66
N GLU A 13 -0.50 -4.82 4.22
CA GLU A 13 -1.04 -3.48 4.01
C GLU A 13 -0.22 -2.77 2.95
N ILE A 14 -0.87 -2.41 1.85
CA ILE A 14 -0.26 -1.69 0.74
C ILE A 14 -0.85 -0.29 0.68
N ASP A 15 -0.05 0.71 1.05
CA ASP A 15 -0.46 2.11 1.04
C ASP A 15 -0.45 2.69 -0.39
N GLY A 16 -1.02 3.88 -0.53
CA GLY A 16 -1.32 4.49 -1.82
C GLY A 16 -0.97 5.95 -1.92
N ASP A 17 -1.61 6.60 -2.88
CA ASP A 17 -1.34 7.98 -3.29
C ASP A 17 -2.52 8.93 -2.98
N GLU A 18 -2.22 10.23 -3.05
CA GLU A 18 -3.16 11.36 -3.03
C GLU A 18 -4.26 11.25 -1.94
N MET A 19 -5.52 11.53 -2.27
CA MET A 19 -6.60 11.59 -1.30
C MET A 19 -6.91 10.23 -0.69
N THR A 20 -6.68 9.15 -1.44
CA THR A 20 -6.92 7.79 -0.92
C THR A 20 -5.96 7.43 0.20
N ARG A 21 -4.70 7.92 0.18
CA ARG A 21 -3.76 7.76 1.31
C ARG A 21 -4.27 8.44 2.59
N VAL A 22 -4.80 9.65 2.46
CA VAL A 22 -5.37 10.40 3.59
C VAL A 22 -6.59 9.66 4.18
N ILE A 23 -7.52 9.25 3.32
CA ILE A 23 -8.71 8.51 3.74
C ILE A 23 -8.32 7.15 4.33
N TRP A 24 -7.33 6.47 3.79
CA TRP A 24 -6.85 5.19 4.30
C TRP A 24 -6.37 5.30 5.74
N LYS A 25 -5.59 6.34 6.07
CA LYS A 25 -5.22 6.64 7.45
C LYS A 25 -6.45 6.87 8.34
N MET A 26 -7.41 7.68 7.88
CA MET A 26 -8.64 7.93 8.65
C MET A 26 -9.46 6.66 8.91
N ILE A 27 -9.56 5.76 7.93
CA ILE A 27 -10.25 4.47 8.08
C ILE A 27 -9.56 3.64 9.17
N LYS A 28 -8.23 3.52 9.15
CA LYS A 28 -7.51 2.76 10.18
C LYS A 28 -7.72 3.37 11.57
N ASP A 29 -7.49 4.67 11.71
CA ASP A 29 -7.55 5.38 12.98
C ASP A 29 -8.98 5.37 13.60
N ILE A 30 -10.02 5.55 12.78
CA ILE A 30 -11.41 5.72 13.26
C ILE A 30 -12.16 4.38 13.32
N LEU A 31 -11.95 3.50 12.34
CA LEU A 31 -12.81 2.33 12.13
C LEU A 31 -12.14 0.99 12.46
N LEU A 32 -10.81 0.92 12.57
CA LEU A 32 -10.11 -0.35 12.80
C LEU A 32 -9.37 -0.37 14.14
N GLU A 33 -8.40 0.53 14.33
CA GLU A 33 -7.53 0.53 15.51
C GLU A 33 -8.27 0.63 16.86
N PRO A 34 -9.42 1.32 16.99
CA PRO A 34 -10.19 1.32 18.24
C PRO A 34 -10.75 -0.06 18.60
N TYR A 35 -10.97 -0.92 17.61
CA TYR A 35 -11.74 -2.18 17.75
C TYR A 35 -10.88 -3.43 17.53
N VAL A 36 -9.78 -3.33 16.80
CA VAL A 36 -8.92 -4.45 16.38
C VAL A 36 -7.49 -4.20 16.83
N ASP A 37 -6.85 -5.24 17.36
CA ASP A 37 -5.39 -5.29 17.53
C ASP A 37 -4.75 -5.52 16.16
N LEU A 38 -4.77 -4.47 15.34
CA LEU A 38 -4.47 -4.50 13.92
C LEU A 38 -3.00 -4.88 13.69
N LYS A 39 -2.77 -6.05 13.10
CA LYS A 39 -1.44 -6.54 12.72
C LYS A 39 -1.27 -6.44 11.22
N THR A 40 -0.28 -5.69 10.78
CA THR A 40 -0.01 -5.46 9.37
C THR A 40 1.46 -5.62 9.02
N GLU A 41 1.71 -6.12 7.82
CA GLU A 41 3.02 -6.06 7.15
C GLU A 41 2.91 -4.93 6.13
N TYR A 42 3.55 -3.79 6.41
CA TYR A 42 3.30 -2.52 5.72
C TYR A 42 4.27 -2.30 4.56
N TYR A 43 3.72 -1.90 3.41
CA TYR A 43 4.44 -1.54 2.21
C TYR A 43 3.90 -0.22 1.66
N ASP A 44 4.76 0.80 1.56
CA ASP A 44 4.38 2.08 0.98
C ASP A 44 4.56 2.06 -0.54
N LEU A 45 3.46 2.02 -1.28
CA LEU A 45 3.47 2.05 -2.75
C LEU A 45 3.10 3.43 -3.30
N ALA A 46 3.21 4.49 -2.48
CA ALA A 46 3.17 5.85 -2.99
C ALA A 46 4.24 6.03 -4.09
N LEU A 47 3.91 6.85 -5.07
CA LEU A 47 4.69 7.02 -6.29
C LEU A 47 6.15 7.40 -6.02
N LYS A 48 6.41 8.20 -4.99
CA LYS A 48 7.77 8.58 -4.56
C LYS A 48 8.57 7.42 -3.98
N GLU A 49 7.93 6.54 -3.23
CA GLU A 49 8.61 5.38 -2.64
C GLU A 49 8.90 4.31 -3.69
N ARG A 50 7.96 4.11 -4.62
CA ARG A 50 8.21 3.29 -5.81
C ARG A 50 9.37 3.84 -6.62
N ASP A 51 9.38 5.14 -6.90
CA ASP A 51 10.48 5.77 -7.63
C ASP A 51 11.83 5.66 -6.89
N ARG A 52 11.83 5.85 -5.57
CA ARG A 52 13.03 5.71 -4.73
C ARG A 52 13.62 4.30 -4.79
N THR A 53 12.76 3.28 -4.82
CA THR A 53 13.12 1.86 -4.75
C THR A 53 13.24 1.17 -6.10
N ASP A 54 13.19 1.93 -7.20
CA ASP A 54 13.15 1.39 -8.57
C ASP A 54 12.01 0.35 -8.75
N ASP A 55 10.87 0.65 -8.13
CA ASP A 55 9.65 -0.14 -8.03
C ASP A 55 9.80 -1.53 -7.37
N GLN A 56 10.94 -1.80 -6.71
CA GLN A 56 11.16 -3.06 -5.97
C GLN A 56 10.15 -3.25 -4.83
N ILE A 57 9.72 -2.16 -4.17
CA ILE A 57 8.72 -2.23 -3.09
C ILE A 57 7.38 -2.84 -3.56
N THR A 58 7.02 -2.63 -4.83
CA THR A 58 5.81 -3.22 -5.43
C THR A 58 5.96 -4.75 -5.52
N ILE A 59 7.12 -5.25 -5.93
CA ILE A 59 7.43 -6.68 -6.03
C ILE A 59 7.46 -7.31 -4.63
N ASP A 60 8.09 -6.63 -3.67
CA ASP A 60 8.19 -7.11 -2.29
C ASP A 60 6.80 -7.25 -1.65
N SER A 61 5.91 -6.29 -1.90
CA SER A 61 4.52 -6.37 -1.44
C SER A 61 3.75 -7.55 -2.05
N ALA A 62 3.97 -7.85 -3.34
CA ALA A 62 3.37 -8.99 -4.01
C ALA A 62 3.87 -10.33 -3.43
N ASN A 63 5.18 -10.41 -3.13
CA ASN A 63 5.77 -11.58 -2.48
C ASN A 63 5.27 -11.75 -1.04
N ALA A 64 5.05 -10.65 -0.31
CA ALA A 64 4.44 -10.68 1.02
C ALA A 64 3.00 -11.19 0.95
N ILE A 65 2.21 -10.77 -0.05
CA ILE A 65 0.86 -11.31 -0.26
C ILE A 65 0.93 -12.81 -0.51
N LYS A 66 1.86 -13.29 -1.34
CA LYS A 66 2.05 -14.74 -1.57
C LYS A 66 2.41 -15.48 -0.28
N LYS A 67 3.21 -14.87 0.61
CA LYS A 67 3.61 -15.45 1.90
C LYS A 67 2.46 -15.52 2.91
N TYR A 68 1.71 -14.43 3.09
CA TYR A 68 0.69 -14.29 4.15
C TYR A 68 -0.73 -14.61 3.67
N GLY A 69 -0.96 -14.70 2.35
CA GLY A 69 -2.20 -15.12 1.71
C GLY A 69 -3.22 -14.00 1.47
N VAL A 70 -3.22 -12.94 2.29
CA VAL A 70 -4.21 -11.86 2.19
C VAL A 70 -3.51 -10.49 2.22
N GLY A 71 -3.91 -9.61 1.29
CA GLY A 71 -3.49 -8.21 1.28
C GLY A 71 -4.66 -7.26 1.07
N VAL A 72 -4.51 -6.04 1.56
CA VAL A 72 -5.39 -4.90 1.30
C VAL A 72 -4.57 -3.79 0.67
N LYS A 73 -5.11 -3.19 -0.40
CA LYS A 73 -4.37 -2.22 -1.19
C LYS A 73 -5.16 -0.93 -1.39
N CYS A 74 -4.53 0.19 -1.03
CA CYS A 74 -4.97 1.53 -1.35
C CYS A 74 -4.70 1.87 -2.84
N ALA A 75 -5.45 2.82 -3.39
CA ALA A 75 -5.28 3.22 -4.78
C ALA A 75 -3.93 3.91 -5.00
N THR A 76 -3.28 3.61 -6.13
CA THR A 76 -1.94 4.10 -6.48
C THR A 76 -1.95 4.72 -7.87
N ILE A 77 -1.16 5.76 -8.08
CA ILE A 77 -0.96 6.40 -9.38
C ILE A 77 -0.26 5.42 -10.33
N THR A 78 -0.76 5.28 -11.56
CA THR A 78 0.06 4.75 -12.67
C THR A 78 0.54 5.98 -13.45
N PRO A 79 1.84 6.35 -13.39
CA PRO A 79 2.29 7.62 -13.92
C PRO A 79 2.17 7.64 -15.44
N ASN A 80 1.71 8.77 -15.97
CA ASN A 80 1.84 9.14 -17.38
C ASN A 80 2.95 10.21 -17.53
N ALA A 81 3.18 10.74 -18.72
CA ALA A 81 4.20 11.76 -18.96
C ALA A 81 4.04 13.00 -18.05
N GLN A 82 2.80 13.45 -17.84
CA GLN A 82 2.51 14.57 -16.94
C GLN A 82 2.87 14.27 -15.48
N ARG A 83 2.56 13.07 -14.98
CA ARG A 83 2.91 12.66 -13.61
C ARG A 83 4.41 12.48 -13.43
N VAL A 84 5.14 12.06 -14.47
CA VAL A 84 6.61 11.99 -14.46
C VAL A 84 7.21 13.38 -14.23
N GLU A 85 6.69 14.40 -14.92
CA GLU A 85 7.12 15.79 -14.72
C GLU A 85 6.69 16.33 -13.34
N GLU A 86 5.40 16.20 -12.99
CA GLU A 86 4.84 16.70 -11.73
C GLU A 86 5.57 16.16 -10.49
N TYR A 87 5.91 14.88 -10.51
CA TYR A 87 6.59 14.23 -9.40
C TYR A 87 8.10 14.09 -9.62
N ASN A 88 8.69 14.62 -10.70
CA ASN A 88 10.11 14.48 -11.03
C ASN A 88 10.62 13.03 -10.85
N LEU A 89 9.98 12.10 -11.56
CA LEU A 89 10.26 10.66 -11.48
C LEU A 89 11.45 10.28 -12.37
N LYS A 90 12.15 9.20 -12.00
CA LYS A 90 13.22 8.60 -12.82
C LYS A 90 12.68 8.10 -14.17
N GLU A 91 11.52 7.44 -14.14
CA GLU A 91 10.87 6.89 -15.33
C GLU A 91 9.35 6.74 -15.16
N MET A 92 8.70 6.32 -16.25
CA MET A 92 7.26 6.02 -16.27
C MET A 92 7.03 4.59 -15.75
N TRP A 93 7.00 4.45 -14.42
CA TRP A 93 6.79 3.16 -13.75
C TRP A 93 5.51 2.45 -14.19
N LYS A 94 5.56 1.11 -14.23
CA LYS A 94 4.40 0.27 -14.54
C LYS A 94 3.33 0.39 -13.46
N SER A 95 2.11 -0.03 -13.80
CA SER A 95 1.01 -0.05 -12.84
C SER A 95 1.29 -1.06 -11.73
N PRO A 96 1.27 -0.65 -10.45
CA PRO A 96 1.42 -1.60 -9.34
C PRO A 96 0.35 -2.69 -9.34
N ASN A 97 -0.86 -2.34 -9.78
CA ASN A 97 -1.96 -3.31 -9.92
C ASN A 97 -1.65 -4.37 -10.98
N GLY A 98 -0.96 -3.99 -12.06
CA GLY A 98 -0.51 -4.94 -13.09
C GLY A 98 0.55 -5.88 -12.56
N THR A 99 1.57 -5.33 -11.91
CA THR A 99 2.68 -6.10 -11.31
C THR A 99 2.21 -7.08 -10.23
N ILE A 100 1.25 -6.69 -9.38
CA ILE A 100 0.73 -7.57 -8.32
C ILE A 100 -0.17 -8.70 -8.88
N ARG A 101 -0.84 -8.48 -10.01
CA ARG A 101 -1.77 -9.45 -10.61
C ARG A 101 -1.10 -10.48 -11.53
N SER A 102 0.15 -10.23 -11.95
CA SER A 102 0.94 -11.15 -12.80
C SER A 102 1.69 -12.19 -11.98
#